data_AF-A0A5D0RC58-F1
#
_entry.id   AF-A0A5D0RC58-F1
#
_cell.length_a   1.000
_cell.length_b   1.000
_cell.length_c   1.000
_cell.angle_alpha   90.00
_cell.angle_beta   90.00
_cell.angle_gamma   90.00
#
_symmetry.space_group_name_H-M   'P 1'
#
loop_
_entity.id
_entity.type
_entity.pdbx_description
1 polymer ?
#
loop_
_entity_poly.entity_id
_entity_poly.type
_entity_poly.pdbx_seq_one_letter_code
_entity_poly.pdbx_strand_id
1 'polypeptide(L)'
;MAYQNSTIKSKNNPLTLDELHLNNEVRDKIDQLLEEFTYIDALNKLHIPVDNKILLHGHTGCGKTATAHAIGLALNKNVITIDLSGFISSRLGETGKNLAELFKRASTENAILFIDEFDFIGKLRDYDIKDSGEMKRLVNSLIQQVDYLADNSLLICATNHIDIIDTAILRRFQIKLNYELPSKDNLDRYYNRLLSSFPETITNINRTYGISYAEAKDLTYQQIKAHAIQLEKNKKHLIFMYAGFLINNLENQFSSEIGQERKDSISGYQLQNLNSTEALTHDKGENMIPQIAMKSKVENDLIDGFVFEITGEELLKIDKNMLSHYKRVQETTNLGTAVWVYVSRNIL
;
A
#
# COMPACT_ATOMS: atom_id res chain seq x y z
N MET A 1 -14.48 29.19 8.65
CA MET A 1 -14.11 28.79 7.27
C MET A 1 -12.87 27.93 7.33
N ALA A 2 -13.05 26.62 7.53
CA ALA A 2 -11.96 25.65 7.53
C ALA A 2 -12.44 24.44 6.72
N TYR A 3 -12.45 24.58 5.39
CA TYR A 3 -12.58 23.44 4.49
C TYR A 3 -11.22 22.77 4.44
N GLN A 4 -11.01 21.78 5.30
CA GLN A 4 -9.89 20.87 5.16
C GLN A 4 -10.07 20.17 3.81
N ASN A 5 -9.14 20.45 2.89
CA ASN A 5 -8.98 19.71 1.64
C ASN A 5 -8.78 18.23 1.96
N SER A 6 -9.87 17.48 2.08
CA SER A 6 -9.86 16.03 1.90
C SER A 6 -10.20 15.70 0.45
N THR A 7 -9.62 16.43 -0.50
CA THR A 7 -9.30 15.82 -1.79
C THR A 7 -8.20 14.82 -1.47
N ILE A 8 -8.58 13.61 -1.08
CA ILE A 8 -7.66 12.48 -1.07
C ILE A 8 -7.32 12.24 -2.54
N LYS A 9 -6.37 13.01 -3.08
CA LYS A 9 -5.64 12.61 -4.26
C LYS A 9 -4.89 11.36 -3.85
N SER A 10 -5.48 10.20 -4.15
CA SER A 10 -4.80 8.92 -4.10
C SER A 10 -3.41 9.11 -4.71
N LYS A 11 -2.36 8.70 -3.98
CA LYS A 11 -0.96 8.71 -4.46
C LYS A 11 -0.75 7.85 -5.72
N ASN A 12 -1.75 7.09 -6.13
CA ASN A 12 -1.77 6.27 -7.34
C ASN A 12 -2.74 6.88 -8.34
N ASN A 13 -2.35 6.95 -9.62
CA ASN A 13 -3.28 7.25 -10.71
C ASN A 13 -4.52 6.35 -10.58
N PRO A 14 -5.74 6.89 -10.74
CA PRO A 14 -6.94 6.07 -10.75
C PRO A 14 -6.82 5.02 -11.86
N LEU A 15 -7.20 3.79 -11.55
CA LEU A 15 -7.23 2.69 -12.52
C LEU A 15 -8.15 3.06 -13.68
N THR A 16 -7.77 2.74 -14.91
CA THR A 16 -8.71 2.86 -16.04
C THR A 16 -9.72 1.72 -16.01
N LEU A 17 -10.84 1.87 -16.71
CA LEU A 17 -11.86 0.82 -16.80
C LEU A 17 -11.32 -0.48 -17.41
N ASP A 18 -10.30 -0.41 -18.27
CA ASP A 18 -9.65 -1.57 -18.90
C ASP A 18 -8.66 -2.27 -17.94
N GLU A 19 -8.30 -1.60 -16.86
CA GLU A 19 -7.52 -2.19 -15.77
C GLU A 19 -8.40 -2.86 -14.72
N LEU A 20 -9.71 -2.59 -14.73
CA LEU A 20 -10.66 -3.21 -13.84
C LEU A 20 -11.16 -4.53 -14.41
N HIS A 21 -11.09 -5.59 -13.60
CA HIS A 21 -11.65 -6.88 -13.93
C HIS A 21 -13.15 -6.90 -13.60
N LEU A 22 -13.94 -6.39 -14.54
CA LEU A 22 -15.40 -6.36 -14.46
C LEU A 22 -15.98 -7.57 -15.21
N ASN A 23 -17.14 -8.08 -14.76
CA ASN A 23 -17.89 -9.02 -15.58
C ASN A 23 -18.52 -8.28 -16.78
N ASN A 24 -18.88 -9.01 -17.83
CA ASN A 24 -19.38 -8.41 -19.06
C ASN A 24 -20.64 -7.57 -18.81
N GLU A 25 -21.59 -8.05 -17.99
CA GLU A 25 -22.83 -7.32 -17.72
C GLU A 25 -22.57 -5.94 -17.07
N VAL A 26 -21.66 -5.88 -16.09
CA VAL A 26 -21.27 -4.65 -15.42
C VAL A 26 -20.53 -3.74 -16.40
N ARG A 27 -19.65 -4.31 -17.23
CA ARG A 27 -18.91 -3.54 -18.23
C ARG A 27 -19.84 -2.93 -19.28
N ASP A 28 -20.76 -3.70 -19.83
CA ASP A 28 -21.73 -3.26 -20.84
C ASP A 28 -22.60 -2.10 -20.32
N LYS A 29 -23.09 -2.21 -19.08
CA LYS A 29 -23.86 -1.14 -18.43
C LYS A 29 -23.04 0.13 -18.18
N ILE A 30 -21.75 -0.01 -17.84
CA ILE A 30 -20.86 1.14 -17.68
C ILE A 30 -20.57 1.77 -19.04
N ASP A 31 -20.30 0.99 -20.08
CA ASP A 31 -20.03 1.52 -21.41
C ASP A 31 -21.26 2.25 -21.97
N GLN A 32 -22.47 1.73 -21.76
CA GLN A 32 -23.73 2.43 -22.09
C GLN A 32 -23.85 3.77 -21.35
N LEU A 33 -23.60 3.78 -20.03
CA LEU A 33 -23.60 5.01 -19.23
C LEU A 33 -22.61 6.04 -19.78
N LEU A 34 -21.39 5.61 -20.14
CA LEU A 34 -20.39 6.52 -20.69
C LEU A 34 -20.85 7.13 -22.02
N GLU A 35 -21.52 6.34 -22.86
CA GLU A 35 -22.10 6.79 -24.12
C GLU A 35 -23.21 7.82 -23.87
N GLU A 36 -24.13 7.56 -22.95
CA GLU A 36 -25.19 8.51 -22.54
C GLU A 36 -24.62 9.85 -22.08
N PHE A 37 -23.59 9.83 -21.23
CA PHE A 37 -22.93 11.05 -20.76
C PHE A 37 -22.11 11.75 -21.85
N THR A 38 -21.57 11.01 -22.82
CA THR A 38 -20.85 11.58 -23.97
C THR A 38 -21.82 12.35 -24.88
N TYR A 39 -23.04 11.84 -25.06
CA TYR A 39 -24.06 12.43 -25.92
C TYR A 39 -25.17 13.18 -25.14
N ILE A 40 -24.89 13.61 -23.91
CA ILE A 40 -25.88 14.21 -23.01
C ILE A 40 -26.60 15.42 -23.60
N ASP A 41 -25.91 16.27 -24.37
CA ASP A 41 -26.51 17.43 -25.03
C ASP A 41 -27.54 17.04 -26.10
N ALA A 42 -27.35 15.90 -26.78
CA ALA A 42 -28.30 15.39 -27.76
C ALA A 42 -29.55 14.83 -27.07
N LEU A 43 -29.37 14.10 -25.96
CA LEU A 43 -30.47 13.56 -25.14
C LEU A 43 -31.30 14.70 -24.51
N ASN A 44 -30.63 15.72 -23.96
CA ASN A 44 -31.27 16.90 -23.38
C ASN A 44 -32.13 17.66 -24.39
N LYS A 45 -31.69 17.79 -25.66
CA LYS A 45 -32.49 18.40 -26.75
C LYS A 45 -33.78 17.64 -27.06
N LEU A 46 -33.81 16.34 -26.79
CA LEU A 46 -34.97 15.47 -26.97
C LEU A 46 -35.79 15.31 -25.68
N HIS A 47 -35.40 15.98 -24.60
CA HIS A 47 -35.99 15.81 -23.26
C HIS A 47 -35.94 14.36 -22.76
N ILE A 48 -34.89 13.62 -23.13
CA ILE A 48 -34.62 12.27 -22.65
C ILE A 48 -33.60 12.38 -21.51
N PRO A 49 -33.93 11.93 -20.28
CA PRO A 49 -33.01 11.98 -19.17
C PRO A 49 -31.92 10.90 -19.31
N VAL A 50 -30.73 11.17 -18.76
CA VAL A 50 -29.65 10.18 -18.62
C VAL A 50 -29.79 9.39 -17.31
N ASP A 51 -29.25 8.18 -17.29
CA ASP A 51 -29.21 7.37 -16.07
C ASP A 51 -28.07 7.81 -15.15
N ASN A 52 -28.29 8.91 -14.42
CA ASN A 52 -27.26 9.56 -13.60
C ASN A 52 -27.16 9.13 -12.13
N LYS A 53 -27.85 8.07 -11.70
CA LYS A 53 -27.79 7.56 -10.31
C LYS A 53 -27.55 6.06 -10.31
N ILE A 54 -26.35 5.69 -9.86
CA ILE A 54 -25.81 4.34 -9.93
C ILE A 54 -25.60 3.79 -8.53
N LEU A 55 -26.05 2.56 -8.29
CA LEU A 55 -25.76 1.81 -7.07
C LEU A 55 -24.84 0.63 -7.39
N LEU A 56 -23.63 0.65 -6.84
CA LEU A 56 -22.69 -0.44 -6.84
C LEU A 56 -22.93 -1.28 -5.57
N HIS A 57 -23.26 -2.56 -5.72
CA HIS A 57 -23.51 -3.43 -4.57
C HIS A 57 -22.82 -4.78 -4.72
N GLY A 58 -22.68 -5.51 -3.62
CA GLY A 58 -22.11 -6.86 -3.59
C GLY A 58 -20.85 -6.95 -2.74
N HIS A 59 -20.01 -7.94 -3.00
CA HIS A 59 -18.92 -8.33 -2.10
C HIS A 59 -17.87 -7.22 -1.92
N THR A 60 -17.33 -7.13 -0.71
CA THR A 60 -16.20 -6.26 -0.37
C THR A 60 -14.96 -6.66 -1.18
N GLY A 61 -14.08 -5.69 -1.47
CA GLY A 61 -12.81 -5.95 -2.17
C GLY A 61 -12.94 -6.29 -3.66
N CYS A 62 -14.13 -6.17 -4.26
CA CYS A 62 -14.40 -6.53 -5.66
C CYS A 62 -14.34 -5.35 -6.65
N GLY A 63 -13.89 -4.17 -6.20
CA GLY A 63 -13.59 -3.04 -7.10
C GLY A 63 -14.63 -1.92 -7.19
N LYS A 64 -15.69 -1.92 -6.36
CA LYS A 64 -16.73 -0.87 -6.37
C LYS A 64 -16.17 0.56 -6.32
N THR A 65 -15.35 0.88 -5.33
CA THR A 65 -14.69 2.20 -5.18
C THR A 65 -13.78 2.51 -6.38
N ALA A 66 -13.05 1.51 -6.89
CA ALA A 66 -12.18 1.67 -8.04
C ALA A 66 -12.98 1.98 -9.32
N THR A 67 -14.15 1.35 -9.50
CA THR A 67 -15.07 1.64 -10.61
C THR A 67 -15.54 3.09 -10.60
N ALA A 68 -15.91 3.64 -9.45
CA ALA A 68 -16.36 5.04 -9.38
C ALA A 68 -15.26 6.01 -9.87
N HIS A 69 -14.01 5.77 -9.46
CA HIS A 69 -12.88 6.57 -9.92
C HIS A 69 -12.54 6.34 -11.40
N ALA A 70 -12.66 5.11 -11.90
CA ALA A 70 -12.42 4.78 -13.30
C ALA A 70 -13.47 5.43 -14.23
N ILE A 71 -14.74 5.49 -13.81
CA ILE A 71 -15.79 6.24 -14.52
C ILE A 71 -15.46 7.74 -14.53
N GLY A 72 -15.03 8.30 -13.39
CA GLY A 72 -14.59 9.70 -13.32
C GLY A 72 -13.45 10.02 -14.27
N LEU A 73 -12.46 9.12 -14.37
CA LEU A 73 -11.37 9.24 -15.32
C LEU A 73 -11.88 9.19 -16.77
N ALA A 74 -12.74 8.23 -17.10
CA ALA A 74 -13.29 8.06 -18.45
C ALA A 74 -14.14 9.26 -18.90
N LEU A 75 -14.94 9.84 -17.99
CA LEU A 75 -15.76 11.01 -18.27
C LEU A 75 -15.02 12.34 -18.09
N ASN A 76 -13.75 12.32 -17.68
CA ASN A 76 -12.97 13.50 -17.30
C ASN A 76 -13.73 14.39 -16.27
N LYS A 77 -14.36 13.76 -15.28
CA LYS A 77 -15.10 14.42 -14.20
C LYS A 77 -14.38 14.27 -12.86
N ASN A 78 -14.40 15.33 -12.06
CA ASN A 78 -13.92 15.27 -10.68
C ASN A 78 -14.79 14.29 -9.87
N VAL A 79 -14.18 13.53 -8.95
CA VAL A 79 -14.90 12.59 -8.07
C VAL A 79 -14.83 13.09 -6.63
N ILE A 80 -15.96 13.54 -6.11
CA ILE A 80 -16.14 13.97 -4.73
C ILE A 80 -16.51 12.73 -3.91
N THR A 81 -15.58 12.21 -3.11
CA THR A 81 -15.78 10.99 -2.32
C THR A 81 -16.20 11.30 -0.88
N ILE A 82 -17.20 10.57 -0.38
CA ILE A 82 -17.67 10.64 1.00
C ILE A 82 -17.81 9.21 1.52
N ASP A 83 -17.18 8.92 2.66
CA ASP A 83 -17.54 7.77 3.48
C ASP A 83 -18.73 8.18 4.36
N LEU A 84 -19.90 7.57 4.12
CA LEU A 84 -21.14 7.99 4.75
C LEU A 84 -21.15 7.76 6.26
N SER A 85 -20.58 6.65 6.74
CA SER A 85 -20.59 6.32 8.17
C SER A 85 -19.68 7.27 8.95
N GLY A 86 -18.47 7.52 8.43
CA GLY A 86 -17.51 8.48 8.99
C GLY A 86 -18.03 9.92 8.92
N PHE A 87 -18.74 10.29 7.86
CA PHE A 87 -19.32 11.62 7.70
C PHE A 87 -20.41 11.92 8.72
N ILE A 88 -21.34 10.97 8.92
CA ILE A 88 -22.47 11.18 9.83
C ILE A 88 -22.03 11.16 11.29
N SER A 89 -21.12 10.25 11.66
CA SER A 89 -20.61 10.14 13.03
C SER A 89 -19.82 11.37 13.50
N SER A 90 -19.08 12.03 12.60
CA SER A 90 -18.25 13.19 12.95
C SER A 90 -19.00 14.53 13.00
N ARG A 91 -20.24 14.62 12.51
CA ARG A 91 -20.93 15.90 12.25
C ARG A 91 -22.40 15.97 12.69
N LEU A 92 -22.83 15.11 13.62
CA LEU A 92 -24.22 14.86 14.02
C LEU A 92 -25.18 16.08 14.06
N GLY A 93 -24.73 17.29 14.47
CA GLY A 93 -25.56 18.50 14.54
C GLY A 93 -25.71 19.30 13.23
N GLU A 94 -24.82 19.13 12.24
CA GLU A 94 -24.80 19.89 10.97
C GLU A 94 -24.89 18.99 9.73
N THR A 95 -24.96 17.67 9.91
CA THR A 95 -24.81 16.68 8.84
C THR A 95 -25.75 16.89 7.66
N GLY A 96 -27.02 17.25 7.89
CA GLY A 96 -28.01 17.44 6.83
C GLY A 96 -27.68 18.61 5.89
N LYS A 97 -27.24 19.75 6.45
CA LYS A 97 -26.83 20.92 5.66
C LYS A 97 -25.55 20.64 4.88
N ASN A 98 -24.56 20.05 5.55
CA ASN A 98 -23.29 19.69 4.93
C ASN A 98 -23.48 18.70 3.77
N LEU A 99 -24.40 17.74 3.92
CA LEU A 99 -24.74 16.80 2.86
C LEU A 99 -25.39 17.51 1.66
N ALA A 100 -26.37 18.39 1.91
CA ALA A 100 -26.99 19.18 0.84
C ALA A 100 -25.99 20.08 0.10
N GLU A 101 -25.01 20.65 0.81
CA GLU A 101 -23.93 21.42 0.19
C GLU A 101 -23.05 20.56 -0.72
N LEU A 102 -22.79 19.30 -0.36
CA LEU A 102 -22.02 18.37 -1.19
C LEU A 102 -22.76 18.00 -2.47
N PHE A 103 -24.06 17.73 -2.41
CA PHE A 103 -24.90 17.51 -3.60
C PHE A 103 -24.96 18.75 -4.50
N LYS A 104 -25.13 19.93 -3.90
CA LYS A 104 -25.11 21.20 -4.63
C LYS A 104 -23.76 21.44 -5.30
N ARG A 105 -22.66 21.15 -4.61
CA ARG A 105 -21.31 21.27 -5.15
C ARG A 105 -21.11 20.32 -6.33
N ALA A 106 -21.50 19.05 -6.19
CA ALA A 106 -21.42 18.07 -7.28
C ALA A 106 -22.22 18.51 -8.51
N SER A 107 -23.40 19.11 -8.30
CA SER A 107 -24.24 19.68 -9.35
C SER A 107 -23.60 20.90 -10.02
N THR A 108 -23.02 21.80 -9.23
CA THR A 108 -22.40 23.05 -9.73
C THR A 108 -21.11 22.76 -10.51
N GLU A 109 -20.33 21.77 -10.07
CA GLU A 109 -19.06 21.38 -10.69
C GLU A 109 -19.23 20.35 -11.82
N ASN A 110 -20.46 19.92 -12.17
CA ASN A 110 -20.72 18.80 -13.09
C ASN A 110 -19.89 17.54 -12.74
N ALA A 111 -19.72 17.29 -11.44
CA ALA A 111 -18.84 16.28 -10.89
C ALA A 111 -19.58 14.96 -10.58
N ILE A 112 -18.80 13.93 -10.27
CA ILE A 112 -19.31 12.68 -9.70
C ILE A 112 -19.34 12.82 -8.18
N LEU A 113 -20.49 12.59 -7.56
CA LEU A 113 -20.59 12.39 -6.12
C LEU A 113 -20.52 10.89 -5.82
N PHE A 114 -19.43 10.44 -5.21
CA PHE A 114 -19.25 9.06 -4.79
C PHE A 114 -19.50 8.93 -3.29
N ILE A 115 -20.49 8.11 -2.90
CA ILE A 115 -20.84 7.83 -1.52
C ILE A 115 -20.55 6.36 -1.22
N ASP A 116 -19.54 6.10 -0.39
CA ASP A 116 -19.21 4.76 0.09
C ASP A 116 -19.98 4.45 1.39
N GLU A 117 -20.05 3.17 1.74
CA GLU A 117 -20.80 2.67 2.91
C GLU A 117 -22.27 3.13 2.95
N PHE A 118 -22.92 3.11 1.78
CA PHE A 118 -24.29 3.58 1.64
C PHE A 118 -25.33 2.75 2.42
N ASP A 119 -24.99 1.51 2.79
CA ASP A 119 -25.80 0.67 3.69
C ASP A 119 -26.01 1.28 5.09
N PHE A 120 -25.18 2.24 5.50
CA PHE A 120 -25.36 2.95 6.75
C PHE A 120 -26.73 3.65 6.85
N ILE A 121 -27.35 4.05 5.73
CA ILE A 121 -28.70 4.65 5.74
C ILE A 121 -29.78 3.68 6.18
N GLY A 122 -29.61 2.37 5.88
CA GLY A 122 -30.54 1.33 6.29
C GLY A 122 -30.57 1.20 7.80
N LYS A 123 -29.38 1.15 8.40
CA LYS A 123 -29.20 1.11 9.86
C LYS A 123 -29.85 2.32 10.55
N LEU A 124 -29.67 3.53 10.00
CA LEU A 124 -30.27 4.75 10.55
C LEU A 124 -31.80 4.75 10.54
N ARG A 125 -32.42 3.99 9.63
CA ARG A 125 -33.87 3.93 9.48
C ARG A 125 -34.51 2.90 10.42
N ASP A 126 -33.79 1.83 10.74
CA ASP A 126 -34.21 0.75 11.66
C ASP A 126 -33.99 1.09 13.15
N TYR A 127 -33.27 2.17 13.48
CA TYR A 127 -33.13 2.63 14.88
C TYR A 127 -34.50 2.92 15.51
N ASP A 128 -34.82 2.17 16.56
CA ASP A 128 -36.14 2.10 17.18
C ASP A 128 -36.69 3.44 17.68
N ILE A 129 -38.02 3.49 17.62
CA ILE A 129 -38.99 4.60 17.64
C ILE A 129 -38.92 5.60 18.82
N LYS A 130 -38.01 5.45 19.79
CA LYS A 130 -38.02 6.30 20.99
C LYS A 130 -37.12 7.54 20.96
N ASP A 131 -36.12 7.65 20.08
CA ASP A 131 -35.15 8.77 20.20
C ASP A 131 -34.47 9.31 18.91
N SER A 132 -34.98 9.08 17.69
CA SER A 132 -34.22 9.44 16.46
C SER A 132 -35.00 10.16 15.33
N GLY A 133 -35.92 11.06 15.68
CA GLY A 133 -36.60 11.91 14.68
C GLY A 133 -35.63 12.66 13.75
N GLU A 134 -34.45 13.03 14.25
CA GLU A 134 -33.40 13.71 13.47
C GLU A 134 -32.75 12.79 12.42
N MET A 135 -32.49 11.53 12.75
CA MET A 135 -31.91 10.57 11.81
C MET A 135 -32.87 10.25 10.66
N LYS A 136 -34.17 10.08 10.96
CA LYS A 136 -35.20 9.92 9.92
C LYS A 136 -35.29 11.15 9.03
N ARG A 137 -35.20 12.36 9.59
CA ARG A 137 -35.15 13.61 8.82
C ARG A 137 -33.91 13.68 7.93
N LEU A 138 -32.76 13.24 8.42
CA LEU A 138 -31.52 13.20 7.64
C LEU A 138 -31.62 12.23 6.46
N VAL A 139 -32.14 11.02 6.67
CA VAL A 139 -32.35 10.05 5.59
C VAL A 139 -33.33 10.61 4.56
N ASN A 140 -34.44 11.21 4.98
CA ASN A 140 -35.38 11.85 4.06
C ASN A 140 -34.74 13.01 3.30
N SER A 141 -33.91 13.81 3.95
CA SER A 141 -33.14 14.89 3.31
C SER A 141 -32.18 14.34 2.26
N LEU A 142 -31.44 13.28 2.56
CA LEU A 142 -30.56 12.61 1.60
C LEU A 142 -31.35 12.13 0.38
N ILE A 143 -32.48 11.46 0.60
CA ILE A 143 -33.36 10.99 -0.47
C ILE A 143 -33.81 12.15 -1.37
N GLN A 144 -34.20 13.28 -0.78
CA GLN A 144 -34.54 14.49 -1.54
C GLN A 144 -33.35 15.01 -2.35
N GLN A 145 -32.13 15.02 -1.78
CA GLN A 145 -30.94 15.44 -2.51
C GLN A 145 -30.61 14.52 -3.70
N VAL A 146 -30.82 13.20 -3.54
CA VAL A 146 -30.73 12.24 -4.66
C VAL A 146 -31.71 12.61 -5.76
N ASP A 147 -32.94 12.99 -5.43
CA ASP A 147 -33.96 13.38 -6.41
C ASP A 147 -33.60 14.71 -7.12
N TYR A 148 -32.97 15.66 -6.42
CA TYR A 148 -32.59 16.99 -6.96
C TYR A 148 -31.23 17.09 -7.66
N LEU A 149 -30.47 15.98 -7.75
CA LEU A 149 -29.17 16.00 -8.44
C LEU A 149 -29.35 16.38 -9.92
N ALA A 150 -28.52 17.30 -10.41
CA ALA A 150 -28.54 17.72 -11.81
C ALA A 150 -28.19 16.58 -12.78
N ASP A 151 -28.83 16.54 -13.95
CA ASP A 151 -28.66 15.49 -14.97
C ASP A 151 -27.20 15.36 -15.46
N ASN A 152 -26.48 16.49 -15.56
CA ASN A 152 -25.07 16.52 -15.98
C ASN A 152 -24.08 16.05 -14.90
N SER A 153 -24.56 15.78 -13.69
CA SER A 153 -23.78 15.24 -12.57
C SER A 153 -24.18 13.80 -12.31
N LEU A 154 -23.23 13.01 -11.81
CA LEU A 154 -23.41 11.57 -11.59
C LEU A 154 -23.35 11.25 -10.11
N LEU A 155 -24.33 10.54 -9.58
CA LEU A 155 -24.28 9.96 -8.24
C LEU A 155 -23.90 8.50 -8.35
N ILE A 156 -22.85 8.10 -7.65
CA ILE A 156 -22.46 6.70 -7.49
C ILE A 156 -22.46 6.38 -6.00
N CYS A 157 -23.29 5.43 -5.59
CA CYS A 157 -23.29 4.91 -4.23
C CYS A 157 -22.71 3.50 -4.20
N ALA A 158 -21.88 3.17 -3.22
CA ALA A 158 -21.39 1.82 -2.99
C ALA A 158 -21.92 1.24 -1.67
N THR A 159 -22.30 -0.03 -1.70
CA THR A 159 -22.78 -0.77 -0.53
C THR A 159 -22.29 -2.23 -0.54
N ASN A 160 -22.07 -2.80 0.63
CA ASN A 160 -21.84 -4.24 0.77
C ASN A 160 -23.15 -5.00 1.08
N HIS A 161 -24.15 -4.30 1.61
CA HIS A 161 -25.41 -4.86 2.07
C HIS A 161 -26.59 -4.15 1.41
N ILE A 162 -26.97 -4.60 0.21
CA ILE A 162 -28.14 -4.02 -0.49
C ILE A 162 -29.45 -4.36 0.23
N ASP A 163 -29.52 -5.50 0.92
CA ASP A 163 -30.75 -6.02 1.53
C ASP A 163 -31.25 -5.17 2.71
N ILE A 164 -30.36 -4.42 3.36
CA ILE A 164 -30.73 -3.52 4.46
C ILE A 164 -31.19 -2.14 3.97
N ILE A 165 -31.10 -1.88 2.67
CA ILE A 165 -31.52 -0.62 2.08
C ILE A 165 -32.99 -0.74 1.65
N ASP A 166 -33.82 0.15 2.19
CA ASP A 166 -35.25 0.19 1.90
C ASP A 166 -35.53 0.36 0.39
N THR A 167 -36.56 -0.35 -0.09
CA THR A 167 -36.95 -0.39 -1.50
C THR A 167 -37.27 0.99 -2.08
N ALA A 168 -37.79 1.94 -1.29
CA ALA A 168 -38.07 3.28 -1.78
C ALA A 168 -36.79 4.03 -2.17
N ILE A 169 -35.67 3.78 -1.49
CA ILE A 169 -34.36 4.35 -1.84
C ILE A 169 -33.83 3.65 -3.08
N LEU A 170 -33.90 2.31 -3.12
CA LEU A 170 -33.42 1.53 -4.26
C LEU A 170 -34.12 1.88 -5.58
N ARG A 171 -35.38 2.34 -5.56
CA ARG A 171 -36.11 2.76 -6.77
C ARG A 171 -35.57 4.03 -7.44
N ARG A 172 -34.72 4.81 -6.75
CA ARG A 172 -34.15 6.07 -7.27
C ARG A 172 -32.86 5.88 -8.06
N PHE A 173 -32.24 4.71 -7.92
CA PHE A 173 -31.08 4.32 -8.71
C PHE A 173 -31.57 3.63 -9.98
N GLN A 174 -31.28 4.22 -11.13
CA GLN A 174 -31.65 3.66 -12.43
C GLN A 174 -30.77 2.44 -12.74
N ILE A 175 -29.47 2.55 -12.47
CA ILE A 175 -28.50 1.48 -12.70
C ILE A 175 -28.09 0.86 -11.36
N LYS A 176 -28.18 -0.48 -11.28
CA LYS A 176 -27.70 -1.28 -10.15
C LYS A 176 -26.72 -2.31 -10.68
N LEU A 177 -25.48 -2.23 -10.20
CA LEU A 177 -24.37 -3.07 -10.64
C LEU A 177 -23.98 -4.02 -9.51
N ASN A 178 -24.12 -5.32 -9.76
CA ASN A 178 -23.79 -6.37 -8.81
C ASN A 178 -22.33 -6.82 -8.96
N TYR A 179 -21.58 -6.77 -7.86
CA TYR A 179 -20.20 -7.21 -7.75
C TYR A 179 -20.12 -8.50 -6.98
N GLU A 180 -19.92 -9.58 -7.71
CA GLU A 180 -19.74 -10.92 -7.15
C GLU A 180 -18.26 -11.24 -6.94
N LEU A 181 -17.99 -12.30 -6.18
CA LEU A 181 -16.64 -12.84 -6.11
C LEU A 181 -16.16 -13.24 -7.50
N PRO A 182 -14.89 -12.97 -7.83
CA PRO A 182 -14.37 -13.30 -9.14
C PRO A 182 -14.30 -14.80 -9.37
N SER A 183 -14.58 -15.21 -10.61
CA SER A 183 -14.37 -16.58 -11.05
C SER A 183 -12.89 -16.95 -11.00
N LYS A 184 -12.60 -18.25 -11.04
CA LYS A 184 -11.22 -18.76 -11.13
C LYS A 184 -10.46 -18.17 -12.32
N ASP A 185 -11.09 -18.10 -13.50
CA ASP A 185 -10.47 -17.52 -14.71
C ASP A 185 -10.14 -16.03 -14.53
N ASN A 186 -11.06 -15.27 -13.94
CA ASN A 186 -10.84 -13.85 -13.67
C ASN A 186 -9.69 -13.63 -12.68
N LEU A 187 -9.61 -14.44 -11.62
CA LEU A 187 -8.50 -14.41 -10.68
C LEU A 187 -7.18 -14.82 -11.34
N ASP A 188 -7.17 -15.81 -12.22
CA ASP A 188 -5.94 -16.19 -12.94
C ASP A 188 -5.41 -15.06 -13.83
N ARG A 189 -6.30 -14.36 -14.55
CA ARG A 189 -5.92 -13.16 -15.32
C ARG A 189 -5.42 -12.05 -14.40
N TYR A 190 -6.08 -11.84 -13.27
CA TYR A 190 -5.68 -10.85 -12.28
C TYR A 190 -4.30 -11.15 -11.70
N TYR A 191 -4.03 -12.40 -11.32
CA TYR A 191 -2.71 -12.85 -10.84
C TYR A 191 -1.65 -12.66 -11.91
N ASN A 192 -1.90 -13.05 -13.15
CA ASN A 192 -0.93 -12.86 -14.24
C ASN A 192 -0.55 -11.39 -14.42
N ARG A 193 -1.54 -10.49 -14.42
CA ARG A 193 -1.31 -9.04 -14.52
C ARG A 193 -0.58 -8.48 -13.30
N LEU A 194 -0.93 -8.95 -12.10
CA LEU A 194 -0.28 -8.49 -10.88
C LEU A 194 1.19 -8.92 -10.86
N LEU A 195 1.46 -10.18 -11.21
CA LEU A 195 2.79 -10.79 -11.19
C LEU A 195 3.70 -10.29 -12.31
N SER A 196 3.15 -9.82 -13.44
CA SER A 196 3.96 -9.35 -14.58
C SER A 196 4.81 -8.11 -14.27
N SER A 197 4.51 -7.41 -13.16
CA SER A 197 5.29 -6.27 -12.69
C SER A 197 6.52 -6.66 -11.85
N PHE A 198 6.68 -7.94 -11.51
CA PHE A 198 7.74 -8.45 -10.64
C PHE A 198 8.72 -9.37 -11.40
N PRO A 199 9.99 -9.47 -10.94
CA PRO A 199 10.94 -10.42 -11.49
C PRO A 199 10.49 -11.88 -11.31
N GLU A 200 10.76 -12.74 -12.31
CA GLU A 200 10.35 -14.15 -12.29
C GLU A 200 10.81 -14.89 -11.01
N THR A 201 11.98 -14.53 -10.48
CA THR A 201 12.60 -15.12 -9.28
C THR A 201 11.74 -15.05 -8.01
N ILE A 202 10.79 -14.11 -7.92
CA ILE A 202 9.91 -13.96 -6.75
C ILE A 202 8.44 -14.26 -7.05
N THR A 203 8.09 -14.50 -8.32
CA THR A 203 6.70 -14.65 -8.77
C THR A 203 6.11 -16.05 -8.57
N ASN A 204 6.91 -17.02 -8.14
CA ASN A 204 6.44 -18.37 -7.82
C ASN A 204 5.60 -18.36 -6.53
N ILE A 205 4.30 -18.10 -6.67
CA ILE A 205 3.36 -17.97 -5.54
C ILE A 205 2.25 -19.02 -5.61
N ASN A 206 1.68 -19.33 -4.44
CA ASN A 206 0.46 -20.11 -4.34
C ASN A 206 -0.76 -19.20 -4.56
N ARG A 207 -1.51 -19.46 -5.65
CA ARG A 207 -2.76 -18.76 -5.97
C ARG A 207 -3.90 -19.27 -5.10
N THR A 208 -4.73 -18.37 -4.60
CA THR A 208 -5.91 -18.69 -3.78
C THR A 208 -7.17 -18.26 -4.52
N TYR A 209 -8.23 -19.07 -4.47
CA TYR A 209 -9.45 -18.83 -5.23
C TYR A 209 -10.67 -18.78 -4.32
N GLY A 210 -11.79 -18.25 -4.82
CA GLY A 210 -13.00 -18.03 -4.01
C GLY A 210 -12.90 -16.82 -3.07
N ILE A 211 -11.98 -15.91 -3.37
CA ILE A 211 -11.67 -14.71 -2.59
C ILE A 211 -11.83 -13.45 -3.45
N SER A 212 -11.91 -12.28 -2.81
CA SER A 212 -12.01 -10.99 -3.52
C SER A 212 -10.69 -10.61 -4.21
N TYR A 213 -10.73 -9.67 -5.17
CA TYR A 213 -9.51 -9.14 -5.80
C TYR A 213 -8.57 -8.46 -4.79
N ALA A 214 -9.12 -7.74 -3.81
CA ALA A 214 -8.34 -7.10 -2.76
C ALA A 214 -7.59 -8.14 -1.91
N GLU A 215 -8.27 -9.20 -1.49
CA GLU A 215 -7.66 -10.28 -0.72
C GLU A 215 -6.61 -11.05 -1.55
N ALA A 216 -6.91 -11.34 -2.82
CA ALA A 216 -5.97 -11.97 -3.74
C ALA A 216 -4.69 -11.13 -3.90
N LYS A 217 -4.82 -9.81 -3.99
CA LYS A 217 -3.70 -8.87 -4.05
C LYS A 217 -2.87 -8.90 -2.79
N ASP A 218 -3.51 -8.82 -1.63
CA ASP A 218 -2.83 -8.77 -0.34
C ASP A 218 -2.05 -10.06 -0.08
N LEU A 219 -2.67 -11.22 -0.30
CA LEU A 219 -2.01 -12.53 -0.16
C LEU A 219 -0.85 -12.69 -1.15
N THR A 220 -1.01 -12.22 -2.39
CA THR A 220 0.08 -12.20 -3.38
C THR A 220 1.22 -11.35 -2.87
N TYR A 221 0.96 -10.11 -2.45
CA TYR A 221 1.99 -9.20 -1.98
C TYR A 221 2.69 -9.70 -0.72
N GLN A 222 1.98 -10.40 0.18
CA GLN A 222 2.61 -11.05 1.33
C GLN A 222 3.64 -12.11 0.88
N GLN A 223 3.28 -12.97 -0.07
CA GLN A 223 4.21 -13.99 -0.61
C GLN A 223 5.38 -13.35 -1.37
N ILE A 224 5.12 -12.38 -2.24
CA ILE A 224 6.15 -11.64 -2.98
C ILE A 224 7.13 -10.97 -2.01
N LYS A 225 6.64 -10.30 -0.95
CA LYS A 225 7.50 -9.70 0.08
C LYS A 225 8.35 -10.76 0.78
N ALA A 226 7.77 -11.90 1.14
CA ALA A 226 8.49 -12.97 1.78
C ALA A 226 9.62 -13.51 0.88
N HIS A 227 9.34 -13.77 -0.40
CA HIS A 227 10.36 -14.20 -1.35
C HIS A 227 11.45 -13.14 -1.58
N ALA A 228 11.08 -11.86 -1.73
CA ALA A 228 12.04 -10.78 -1.90
C ALA A 228 12.97 -10.63 -0.67
N ILE A 229 12.41 -10.72 0.54
CA ILE A 229 13.19 -10.70 1.78
C ILE A 229 14.11 -11.92 1.85
N GLN A 230 13.62 -13.11 1.47
CA GLN A 230 14.43 -14.31 1.49
C GLN A 230 15.60 -14.23 0.50
N LEU A 231 15.39 -13.66 -0.70
CA LEU A 231 16.46 -13.42 -1.66
C LEU A 231 17.53 -12.47 -1.11
N GLU A 232 17.12 -11.35 -0.51
CA GLU A 232 18.08 -10.41 0.10
C GLU A 232 18.81 -11.03 1.31
N LYS A 233 18.12 -11.86 2.11
CA LYS A 233 18.77 -12.62 3.20
C LYS A 233 19.81 -13.60 2.69
N ASN A 234 19.55 -14.29 1.59
CA ASN A 234 20.44 -15.29 1.00
C ASN A 234 21.52 -14.67 0.09
N LYS A 235 21.44 -13.37 -0.19
CA LYS A 235 22.40 -12.66 -1.02
C LYS A 235 23.78 -12.74 -0.40
N LYS A 236 24.74 -13.16 -1.20
CA LYS A 236 26.14 -13.26 -0.78
C LYS A 236 26.78 -11.87 -0.77
N HIS A 237 27.50 -11.58 0.30
CA HIS A 237 28.25 -10.37 0.52
C HIS A 237 29.67 -10.74 0.93
N LEU A 238 30.64 -9.92 0.54
CA LEU A 238 31.99 -10.04 1.03
C LEU A 238 32.20 -9.06 2.17
N ILE A 239 32.71 -9.55 3.30
CA ILE A 239 33.07 -8.75 4.47
C ILE A 239 34.58 -8.89 4.72
N PHE A 240 35.22 -7.79 5.10
CA PHE A 240 36.61 -7.80 5.56
C PHE A 240 36.66 -7.66 7.07
N MET A 241 37.39 -8.56 7.73
CA MET A 241 37.59 -8.57 9.17
C MET A 241 39.08 -8.59 9.51
N TYR A 242 39.48 -7.80 10.49
CA TYR A 242 40.87 -7.64 10.94
C TYR A 242 41.08 -8.25 12.34
N ALA A 243 42.32 -8.48 12.75
CA ALA A 243 42.67 -9.31 13.92
C ALA A 243 41.98 -8.93 15.25
N GLY A 244 41.62 -7.66 15.46
CA GLY A 244 40.89 -7.21 16.66
C GLY A 244 39.35 -7.27 16.55
N PHE A 245 38.80 -7.73 15.43
CA PHE A 245 37.37 -7.85 15.15
C PHE A 245 36.86 -9.23 15.60
N LEU A 246 36.71 -9.40 16.92
CA LEU A 246 35.80 -10.36 17.56
C LEU A 246 35.82 -11.82 17.03
N ILE A 247 36.99 -12.47 17.07
CA ILE A 247 37.14 -13.88 16.68
C ILE A 247 36.29 -14.83 17.55
N ASN A 248 35.97 -14.48 18.80
CA ASN A 248 35.31 -15.43 19.73
C ASN A 248 33.78 -15.58 19.64
N ASN A 249 33.07 -14.64 19.03
CA ASN A 249 31.60 -14.76 18.88
C ASN A 249 31.17 -15.17 17.47
N LEU A 250 32.07 -15.12 16.50
CA LEU A 250 31.78 -15.36 15.10
C LEU A 250 31.94 -16.85 14.73
N GLU A 251 32.97 -17.53 15.26
CA GLU A 251 33.16 -18.98 15.05
C GLU A 251 31.99 -19.84 15.58
N ASN A 252 31.32 -19.42 16.67
CA ASN A 252 30.19 -20.15 17.24
C ASN A 252 28.81 -19.77 16.65
N GLN A 253 28.70 -18.66 15.91
CA GLN A 253 27.43 -18.18 15.34
C GLN A 253 27.25 -18.46 13.84
N PHE A 254 28.33 -18.73 13.12
CA PHE A 254 28.28 -19.16 11.73
C PHE A 254 28.20 -20.69 11.65
N SER A 255 26.98 -21.22 11.59
CA SER A 255 26.72 -22.67 11.50
C SER A 255 26.96 -23.25 10.09
N SER A 256 27.45 -22.46 9.15
CA SER A 256 27.87 -22.90 7.83
C SER A 256 29.31 -22.46 7.63
N GLU A 257 30.17 -23.42 7.29
CA GLU A 257 31.54 -23.26 6.80
C GLU A 257 31.78 -21.82 6.33
N ILE A 258 32.51 -21.04 7.13
CA ILE A 258 33.04 -19.76 6.69
C ILE A 258 33.72 -20.06 5.34
N GLY A 259 33.20 -19.48 4.25
CA GLY A 259 33.70 -19.75 2.91
C GLY A 259 35.20 -19.42 2.80
N GLN A 260 35.84 -19.84 1.69
CA GLN A 260 37.29 -19.71 1.45
C GLN A 260 37.88 -18.42 2.02
N GLU A 261 38.61 -18.55 3.13
CA GLU A 261 39.27 -17.43 3.78
C GLU A 261 40.37 -16.89 2.86
N ARG A 262 40.25 -15.63 2.44
CA ARG A 262 41.30 -15.00 1.63
C ARG A 262 41.97 -13.90 2.43
N LYS A 263 43.27 -14.05 2.67
CA LYS A 263 44.11 -12.99 3.24
C LYS A 263 44.20 -11.81 2.29
N ASP A 264 44.00 -10.61 2.81
CA ASP A 264 44.05 -9.36 2.06
C ASP A 264 44.35 -8.18 3.02
N SER A 265 44.51 -6.98 2.48
CA SER A 265 44.73 -5.77 3.27
C SER A 265 43.90 -4.60 2.72
N ILE A 266 43.60 -3.61 3.59
CA ILE A 266 42.93 -2.37 3.19
C ILE A 266 43.82 -1.19 3.60
N SER A 267 44.14 -0.33 2.63
CA SER A 267 44.93 0.90 2.84
C SER A 267 44.08 2.07 3.34
N GLY A 268 44.72 3.04 4.00
CA GLY A 268 44.08 4.26 4.49
C GLY A 268 43.35 4.10 5.83
N TYR A 269 43.60 3.01 6.55
CA TYR A 269 43.04 2.74 7.87
C TYR A 269 44.12 2.32 8.87
N GLN A 270 43.89 2.62 10.14
CA GLN A 270 44.69 2.16 11.28
C GLN A 270 43.78 1.55 12.35
N LEU A 271 44.28 0.57 13.09
CA LEU A 271 43.55 -0.03 14.21
C LEU A 271 43.75 0.80 15.47
N GLN A 272 42.64 1.22 16.09
CA GLN A 272 42.66 1.87 17.39
C GLN A 272 41.99 0.97 18.44
N ASN A 273 42.61 0.85 19.61
CA ASN A 273 42.02 0.18 20.76
C ASN A 273 40.84 1.01 21.31
N LEU A 274 39.70 0.39 21.57
CA LEU A 274 38.60 1.04 22.26
C LEU A 274 38.97 1.23 23.75
N ASN A 275 39.06 2.48 24.19
CA ASN A 275 39.29 2.81 25.60
C ASN A 275 37.99 2.59 26.38
N SER A 276 37.89 1.47 27.12
CA SER A 276 37.31 1.30 28.47
C SER A 276 36.43 0.06 28.71
N THR A 277 36.70 -0.59 29.85
CA THR A 277 35.86 -1.49 30.69
C THR A 277 35.25 -2.79 30.14
N GLU A 278 35.14 -3.01 28.83
CA GLU A 278 34.60 -4.26 28.27
C GLU A 278 35.72 -5.15 27.71
N ALA A 279 36.53 -5.73 28.59
CA ALA A 279 37.42 -6.81 28.19
C ALA A 279 36.59 -8.07 27.91
N LEU A 280 36.63 -8.57 26.67
CA LEU A 280 36.05 -9.87 26.35
C LEU A 280 37.02 -10.94 26.83
N THR A 281 36.62 -11.72 27.85
CA THR A 281 37.41 -12.85 28.35
C THR A 281 37.36 -14.01 27.36
N HIS A 282 38.53 -14.43 26.87
CA HIS A 282 38.65 -15.69 26.14
C HIS A 282 38.52 -16.88 27.09
N ASP A 283 38.13 -18.05 26.59
CA ASP A 283 38.20 -19.36 27.28
C ASP A 283 39.62 -19.75 27.78
N LYS A 284 40.62 -18.90 27.49
CA LYS A 284 42.02 -19.00 27.96
C LYS A 284 42.45 -17.87 28.92
N GLY A 285 41.55 -17.00 29.38
CA GLY A 285 41.83 -16.00 30.42
C GLY A 285 42.58 -14.74 29.99
N GLU A 286 42.77 -14.49 28.69
CA GLU A 286 43.33 -13.22 28.20
C GLU A 286 42.23 -12.19 27.90
N ASN A 287 42.40 -10.96 28.40
CA ASN A 287 41.54 -9.81 28.12
C ASN A 287 41.89 -9.23 26.73
N MET A 288 41.07 -9.46 25.71
CA MET A 288 41.20 -8.73 24.45
C MET A 288 40.48 -7.38 24.53
N ILE A 289 41.20 -6.31 24.19
CA ILE A 289 40.60 -4.99 23.97
C ILE A 289 40.07 -4.97 22.53
N PRO A 290 38.77 -4.74 22.30
CA PRO A 290 38.24 -4.69 20.94
C PRO A 290 38.90 -3.54 20.17
N GLN A 291 39.36 -3.82 18.96
CA GLN A 291 39.97 -2.82 18.07
C GLN A 291 38.96 -2.36 17.02
N ILE A 292 39.06 -1.10 16.62
CA ILE A 292 38.21 -0.51 15.59
C ILE A 292 39.06 0.12 14.49
N ALA A 293 38.73 -0.15 13.24
CA ALA A 293 39.36 0.50 12.10
C ALA A 293 38.94 1.97 12.05
N MET A 294 39.93 2.87 12.00
CA MET A 294 39.74 4.31 11.83
C MET A 294 40.52 4.81 10.62
N LYS A 295 39.91 5.73 9.87
CA LYS A 295 40.55 6.30 8.69
C LYS A 295 41.85 6.98 9.09
N SER A 296 42.96 6.61 8.46
CA SER A 296 44.27 7.18 8.74
C SER A 296 44.50 8.48 7.96
N LYS A 297 45.32 9.36 8.54
CA LYS A 297 45.86 10.56 7.87
C LYS A 297 47.19 10.27 7.15
N VAL A 298 47.74 9.06 7.31
CA VAL A 298 48.98 8.61 6.70
C VAL A 298 48.64 7.74 5.49
N GLU A 299 49.13 8.09 4.31
CA GLU A 299 48.78 7.41 3.04
C GLU A 299 49.23 5.94 2.98
N ASN A 300 50.25 5.56 3.75
CA ASN A 300 50.82 4.21 3.75
C ASN A 300 50.27 3.29 4.86
N ASP A 301 49.33 3.76 5.68
CA ASP A 301 48.75 2.90 6.71
C ASP A 301 47.85 1.85 6.07
N LEU A 302 48.05 0.60 6.50
CA LEU A 302 47.26 -0.55 6.05
C LEU A 302 46.84 -1.40 7.23
N ILE A 303 45.70 -2.07 7.07
CA ILE A 303 45.21 -3.09 8.00
C ILE A 303 45.18 -4.41 7.26
N ASP A 304 45.86 -5.41 7.82
CA ASP A 304 45.78 -6.80 7.35
C ASP A 304 44.56 -7.51 7.96
N GLY A 305 43.96 -8.38 7.17
CA GLY A 305 42.78 -9.12 7.58
C GLY A 305 42.39 -10.23 6.61
N PHE A 306 41.15 -10.66 6.75
CA PHE A 306 40.57 -11.76 6.01
C PHE A 306 39.27 -11.30 5.36
N VAL A 307 39.08 -11.71 4.11
CA VAL A 307 37.83 -11.56 3.39
C VAL A 307 37.03 -12.84 3.55
N PHE A 308 35.78 -12.69 3.98
CA PHE A 308 34.83 -13.77 4.16
C PHE A 308 33.60 -13.54 3.28
N GLU A 309 33.02 -14.62 2.78
CA GLU A 309 31.70 -14.60 2.15
C GLU A 309 30.65 -14.88 3.22
N ILE A 310 29.68 -13.98 3.35
CA ILE A 310 28.57 -14.09 4.29
C ILE A 310 27.24 -13.80 3.58
N THR A 311 26.15 -14.29 4.15
CA THR A 311 24.79 -14.00 3.70
C THR A 311 24.30 -12.63 4.20
N GLY A 312 23.28 -12.07 3.54
CA GLY A 312 22.63 -10.84 3.99
C GLY A 312 22.01 -10.95 5.39
N GLU A 313 21.53 -12.14 5.77
CA GLU A 313 21.02 -12.38 7.13
C GLU A 313 22.14 -12.29 8.18
N GLU A 314 23.28 -12.92 7.92
CA GLU A 314 24.47 -12.85 8.77
C GLU A 314 24.98 -11.41 8.88
N LEU A 315 25.03 -10.71 7.76
CA LEU A 315 25.44 -9.31 7.71
C LEU A 315 24.54 -8.42 8.59
N LEU A 316 23.22 -8.65 8.61
CA LEU A 316 22.28 -7.94 9.50
C LEU A 316 22.45 -8.31 10.98
N LYS A 317 22.84 -9.56 11.30
CA LYS A 317 23.16 -9.97 12.67
C LYS A 317 24.40 -9.24 13.18
N ILE A 318 25.43 -9.11 12.33
CA ILE A 318 26.64 -8.33 12.64
C ILE A 318 26.27 -6.87 12.87
N ASP A 319 25.47 -6.27 11.99
CA ASP A 319 24.98 -4.89 12.17
C ASP A 319 24.36 -4.72 13.57
N LYS A 320 23.35 -5.54 13.92
CA LYS A 320 22.64 -5.41 15.21
C LYS A 320 23.55 -5.44 16.43
N ASN A 321 24.58 -6.28 16.42
CA ASN A 321 25.51 -6.42 17.53
C ASN A 321 26.53 -5.26 17.62
N MET A 322 26.72 -4.49 16.55
CA MET A 322 27.83 -3.52 16.41
C MET A 322 27.38 -2.03 16.42
N LEU A 323 26.07 -1.76 16.51
CA LEU A 323 25.46 -0.45 16.19
C LEU A 323 25.78 0.73 17.14
N SER A 324 26.51 0.58 18.24
CA SER A 324 26.85 1.72 19.11
C SER A 324 28.08 2.50 18.61
N HIS A 325 29.16 1.80 18.23
CA HIS A 325 30.46 2.42 17.90
C HIS A 325 30.91 2.23 16.43
N TYR A 326 30.26 1.35 15.68
CA TYR A 326 30.68 0.98 14.32
C TYR A 326 29.71 1.47 13.24
N LYS A 327 30.24 1.76 12.05
CA LYS A 327 29.51 2.01 10.81
C LYS A 327 30.06 1.07 9.73
N ARG A 328 29.15 0.47 8.97
CA ARG A 328 29.53 -0.30 7.78
C ARG A 328 29.77 0.62 6.59
N VAL A 329 30.92 0.46 5.93
CA VAL A 329 31.31 1.18 4.70
C VAL A 329 31.77 0.18 3.65
N GLN A 330 31.63 0.56 2.38
CA GLN A 330 32.10 -0.26 1.25
C GLN A 330 33.49 0.22 0.86
N GLU A 331 34.47 -0.68 0.89
CA GLU A 331 35.85 -0.40 0.54
C GLU A 331 36.36 -1.40 -0.50
N THR A 332 37.50 -1.08 -1.12
CA THR A 332 38.18 -1.99 -2.02
C THR A 332 39.48 -2.44 -1.38
N THR A 333 39.70 -3.75 -1.28
CA THR A 333 40.95 -4.31 -0.77
C THR A 333 42.11 -4.05 -1.73
N ASN A 334 43.35 -4.24 -1.27
CA ASN A 334 44.54 -4.01 -2.08
C ASN A 334 44.65 -5.00 -3.26
N LEU A 335 44.01 -6.17 -3.17
CA LEU A 335 43.83 -7.09 -4.30
C LEU A 335 42.64 -6.73 -5.23
N GLY A 336 41.98 -5.59 -5.03
CA GLY A 336 40.94 -5.07 -5.92
C GLY A 336 39.53 -5.63 -5.67
N THR A 337 39.25 -6.18 -4.49
CA THR A 337 37.93 -6.77 -4.18
C THR A 337 37.07 -5.80 -3.38
N ALA A 338 35.84 -5.56 -3.82
CA ALA A 338 34.87 -4.75 -3.09
C ALA A 338 34.31 -5.52 -1.90
N VAL A 339 34.46 -4.98 -0.69
CA VAL A 339 34.09 -5.61 0.57
C VAL A 339 33.37 -4.64 1.50
N TRP A 340 32.55 -5.16 2.39
CA TRP A 340 32.03 -4.41 3.52
C TRP A 340 33.04 -4.41 4.66
N VAL A 341 33.25 -3.25 5.26
CA VAL A 341 34.15 -3.06 6.41
C VAL A 341 33.41 -2.31 7.51
N TYR A 342 33.60 -2.74 8.76
CA TYR A 342 33.12 -2.00 9.92
C TYR A 342 34.22 -1.06 10.42
N VAL A 343 33.91 0.24 10.44
CA VAL A 343 34.83 1.31 10.83
C VAL A 343 34.20 2.13 11.95
N SER A 344 34.99 2.94 12.66
CA SER A 344 34.48 3.82 13.71
C SER A 344 33.44 4.81 13.18
N ARG A 345 32.32 4.97 13.91
CA ARG A 345 31.36 6.06 13.69
C ARG A 345 31.95 7.43 13.97
N ASN A 346 32.88 7.49 14.93
CA ASN A 346 33.56 8.71 15.31
C ASN A 346 34.69 8.95 14.29
N ILE A 347 34.33 9.62 13.21
CA ILE A 347 35.29 10.42 12.45
C ILE A 347 35.66 11.59 13.36
N LEU A 348 36.93 11.69 13.74
CA LEU A 348 37.54 12.97 14.07
C LEU A 348 37.65 13.80 12.79
#